data_AF-A0A7K1ZLL8-F1
#
_entry.id   AF-A0A7K1ZLL8-F1
#
_cell.length_a   1.000
_cell.length_b   1.000
_cell.length_c   1.000
_cell.angle_alpha   90.00
_cell.angle_beta   90.00
_cell.angle_gamma   90.00
#
_symmetry.space_group_name_H-M   'P 1'
#
loop_
_entity.id
_entity.type
_entity.pdbx_description
1 polymer ?
#
loop_
_entity_poly.entity_id
_entity_poly.type
_entity_poly.pdbx_seq_one_letter_code
_entity_poly.pdbx_strand_id
1 'polypeptide(L)'
;MDESFVDIVLIILAALVAVAVMPEFGVELPVSAEIQEGETVFTPLQISVTNAGRLTYLNSLNEEEALPYAQLYDLVVDTPPARIVEIHADESAPAIYLLEVNRIIQKAGRNAVFLIQAEDG
;
A
#
# COMPACT_ATOMS: atom_id res chain seq x y z
N MET A 1 -4.79 32.54 -40.39
CA MET A 1 -4.97 31.57 -39.28
C MET A 1 -5.94 32.21 -38.33
N ASP A 2 -7.13 31.63 -38.19
CA ASP A 2 -8.17 32.14 -37.30
C ASP A 2 -7.78 31.90 -35.84
N GLU A 3 -7.85 32.95 -35.00
CA GLU A 3 -7.52 32.90 -33.57
C GLU A 3 -8.32 31.81 -32.81
N SER A 4 -9.52 31.49 -33.29
CA SER A 4 -10.38 30.43 -32.74
C SER A 4 -9.81 29.02 -32.87
N PHE A 5 -8.92 28.76 -33.83
CA PHE A 5 -8.28 27.45 -33.98
C PHE A 5 -7.21 27.21 -32.89
N VAL A 6 -6.54 28.28 -32.46
CA VAL A 6 -5.48 28.20 -31.44
C VAL A 6 -6.08 27.86 -30.08
N ASP A 7 -7.20 28.48 -29.72
CA ASP A 7 -7.90 28.21 -28.45
C ASP A 7 -8.42 26.77 -28.36
N ILE A 8 -8.98 26.23 -29.44
CA ILE A 8 -9.46 24.84 -29.48
C ILE A 8 -8.29 23.86 -29.30
N VAL A 9 -7.16 24.11 -29.98
CA VAL A 9 -5.96 23.26 -29.84
C VAL A 9 -5.39 23.33 -28.42
N LEU A 10 -5.40 24.51 -27.79
CA LEU A 10 -4.94 24.69 -26.41
C LEU A 10 -5.80 23.93 -25.39
N ILE A 11 -7.12 23.96 -25.58
CA ILE A 11 -8.07 23.23 -24.71
C ILE A 11 -7.86 21.72 -24.85
N ILE A 12 -7.67 21.22 -26.07
CA ILE A 12 -7.41 19.79 -26.31
C ILE A 12 -6.07 19.37 -25.69
N LEU A 13 -5.02 20.18 -25.82
CA LEU A 13 -3.72 19.93 -25.18
C LEU A 13 -3.82 19.90 -23.65
N ALA A 14 -4.55 20.85 -23.05
CA ALA A 14 -4.77 20.87 -21.60
C ALA A 14 -5.57 19.64 -21.11
N ALA A 15 -6.58 19.22 -21.87
CA ALA A 15 -7.35 18.02 -21.56
C ALA A 15 -6.49 16.74 -21.66
N LEU A 16 -5.61 16.63 -22.67
CA LEU A 16 -4.70 15.49 -22.81
C LEU A 16 -3.67 15.42 -21.68
N VAL A 17 -3.13 16.56 -21.24
CA VAL A 17 -2.21 16.62 -20.09
C VAL A 17 -2.93 16.23 -18.80
N ALA A 18 -4.18 16.63 -18.60
CA ALA A 18 -4.96 16.25 -17.42
C ALA A 18 -5.28 14.74 -17.37
N VAL A 19 -5.48 14.09 -18.52
CA VAL A 19 -5.72 12.64 -18.63
C VAL A 19 -4.44 11.83 -18.33
N ALA A 20 -3.26 12.38 -18.63
CA ALA A 20 -1.97 11.74 -18.38
C ALA A 20 -1.52 11.75 -16.90
N VAL A 21 -2.22 12.48 -16.03
CA VAL A 21 -1.93 12.55 -14.59
C VAL A 21 -3.00 11.78 -13.78
N MET A 22 -3.41 10.62 -14.27
CA MET A 22 -3.97 9.60 -13.38
C MET A 22 -2.82 8.74 -12.90
N PRO A 23 -2.49 8.71 -11.59
CA PRO A 23 -1.64 7.67 -11.06
C PRO A 23 -2.36 6.35 -11.32
N GLU A 24 -1.83 5.53 -12.22
CA GLU A 24 -2.26 4.16 -12.38
C GLU A 24 -2.04 3.46 -11.04
N PHE A 25 -3.12 3.23 -10.30
CA PHE A 25 -3.11 2.31 -9.17
C PHE A 25 -3.01 0.90 -9.75
N GLY A 26 -1.79 0.51 -10.13
CA GLY A 26 -1.45 -0.86 -10.46
C GLY A 26 -1.56 -1.70 -9.20
N VAL A 27 -2.61 -2.52 -9.10
CA VAL A 27 -2.64 -3.62 -8.15
C VAL A 27 -1.91 -4.77 -8.83
N GLU A 28 -0.60 -4.86 -8.61
CA GLU A 28 0.16 -6.05 -8.98
C GLU A 28 -0.19 -7.15 -7.98
N LEU A 29 -0.93 -8.16 -8.45
CA LEU A 29 -1.12 -9.38 -7.67
C LEU A 29 0.20 -10.14 -7.66
N PRO A 30 0.80 -10.41 -6.49
CA PRO A 30 2.04 -11.16 -6.43
C PRO A 30 1.77 -12.56 -7.00
N VAL A 31 2.46 -12.90 -8.08
CA VAL A 31 2.57 -14.28 -8.55
C VAL A 31 3.33 -15.03 -7.47
N SER A 32 2.76 -16.12 -6.95
CA SER A 32 3.32 -16.94 -5.87
C SER A 32 4.84 -17.06 -6.00
N ALA A 33 5.58 -16.45 -5.08
CA ALA A 33 7.02 -16.59 -5.05
C ALA A 33 7.35 -18.03 -4.64
N GLU A 34 7.95 -18.81 -5.54
CA GLU A 34 8.61 -20.06 -5.19
C GLU A 34 9.78 -19.71 -4.26
N ILE A 35 9.61 -19.96 -2.97
CA ILE A 35 10.65 -19.75 -1.95
C ILE A 35 11.81 -20.69 -2.31
N GLN A 36 12.96 -20.13 -2.69
CA GLN A 36 14.14 -20.94 -3.00
C GLN A 36 14.72 -21.50 -1.70
N GLU A 37 14.97 -22.81 -1.66
CA GLU A 37 15.64 -23.46 -0.53
C GLU A 37 16.99 -22.77 -0.24
N GLY A 38 17.10 -22.13 0.92
CA GLY A 38 18.30 -21.38 1.36
C GLY A 38 18.07 -19.88 1.54
N GLU A 39 16.89 -19.36 1.20
CA GLU A 39 16.52 -17.97 1.46
C GLU A 39 16.33 -17.75 2.96
N THR A 40 17.02 -16.76 3.52
CA THR A 40 16.87 -16.40 4.94
C THR A 40 15.46 -15.86 5.11
N VAL A 41 14.56 -16.65 5.70
CA VAL A 41 13.17 -16.25 5.94
C VAL A 41 13.18 -15.14 6.99
N PHE A 42 13.20 -13.90 6.53
CA PHE A 42 12.91 -12.76 7.40
C PHE A 42 11.45 -12.86 7.78
N THR A 43 11.16 -12.95 9.08
CA THR A 43 9.79 -12.83 9.60
C THR A 43 9.15 -11.60 8.97
N PRO A 44 7.96 -11.68 8.36
CA PRO A 44 7.35 -10.52 7.71
C PRO A 44 7.11 -9.37 8.71
N LEU A 45 7.06 -8.13 8.22
CA LEU A 45 6.53 -7.02 8.99
C LEU A 45 5.01 -7.11 8.90
N GLN A 46 4.39 -7.62 9.96
CA GLN A 46 2.95 -7.74 10.05
C GLN A 46 2.35 -6.45 10.63
N ILE A 47 1.47 -5.82 9.86
CA ILE A 47 0.67 -4.67 10.26
C ILE A 47 -0.79 -5.11 10.25
N SER A 48 -1.47 -4.98 11.37
CA SER A 48 -2.90 -5.30 11.47
C SER A 48 -3.75 -4.03 11.38
N VAL A 49 -4.84 -4.08 10.63
CA VAL A 49 -5.80 -2.99 10.44
C VAL A 49 -7.16 -3.43 10.96
N THR A 50 -7.61 -2.79 12.02
CA THR A 50 -8.90 -3.07 12.63
C THR A 50 -10.05 -2.37 11.90
N ASN A 51 -11.29 -2.80 12.18
CA ASN A 51 -12.50 -2.14 11.68
C ASN A 51 -12.64 -0.65 12.04
N ALA A 52 -12.05 -0.23 13.15
CA ALA A 52 -12.04 1.15 13.62
C ALA A 52 -10.91 1.99 12.98
N GLY A 53 -10.13 1.41 12.07
CA GLY A 53 -8.96 2.05 11.47
C GLY A 53 -7.80 2.19 12.43
N ARG A 54 -7.75 1.42 13.52
CA ARG A 54 -6.55 1.36 14.38
C ARG A 54 -5.55 0.41 13.77
N LEU A 55 -4.29 0.82 13.77
CA LEU A 55 -3.18 -0.02 13.33
C LEU A 55 -2.46 -0.59 14.53
N THR A 56 -2.05 -1.85 14.42
CA THR A 56 -1.07 -2.48 15.29
C THR A 56 0.02 -3.13 14.43
N TYR A 57 1.14 -3.49 15.04
CA TYR A 57 2.17 -4.28 14.37
C TYR A 57 2.76 -5.29 15.35
N LEU A 58 3.32 -6.38 14.83
CA LEU A 58 4.10 -7.32 15.63
C LEU A 58 5.54 -6.84 15.77
N ASN A 59 5.94 -6.56 17.01
CA ASN A 59 7.30 -6.15 17.34
C ASN A 59 8.28 -7.34 17.28
N SER A 60 9.57 -7.10 17.58
CA SER A 60 10.60 -8.15 17.57
C SER A 60 10.40 -9.26 18.60
N LEU A 61 9.52 -9.06 19.58
CA LEU A 61 9.15 -10.02 20.61
C LEU A 61 7.86 -10.79 20.25
N ASN A 62 7.29 -10.57 19.06
CA ASN A 62 5.98 -11.07 18.63
C ASN A 62 4.83 -10.59 19.52
N GLU A 63 4.95 -9.40 20.10
CA GLU A 63 3.87 -8.74 20.83
C GLU A 63 3.19 -7.71 19.91
N GLU A 64 1.87 -7.65 19.96
CA GLU A 64 1.12 -6.62 19.25
C GLU A 64 1.24 -5.28 19.97
N GLU A 65 1.70 -4.27 19.24
CA GLU A 65 1.83 -2.91 19.73
C GLU A 65 1.02 -1.95 18.86
N ALA A 66 0.44 -0.92 19.50
CA ALA A 66 -0.29 0.12 18.79
C ALA A 66 0.64 0.93 17.87
N LEU A 67 0.24 1.09 16.61
CA LEU A 67 1.00 1.82 15.59
C LEU A 67 0.23 3.09 15.18
N PRO A 68 0.67 4.28 15.62
CA PRO A 68 0.11 5.52 15.07
C PRO A 68 0.41 5.64 13.57
N TYR A 69 -0.56 6.10 12.78
CA TYR A 69 -0.36 6.34 11.33
C TYR A 69 0.87 7.20 11.02
N ALA A 70 1.18 8.16 11.89
CA ALA A 70 2.35 9.03 11.75
C ALA A 70 3.68 8.27 11.80
N GLN A 71 3.73 7.11 12.46
CA GLN A 71 4.92 6.27 12.62
C GLN A 71 5.02 5.15 11.58
N LEU A 72 3.93 4.85 10.86
CA LEU A 72 3.89 3.78 9.87
C LEU A 72 4.93 3.97 8.77
N TYR A 73 5.12 5.21 8.30
CA TYR A 73 6.11 5.50 7.26
C TYR A 73 7.53 5.16 7.73
N ASP A 74 7.92 5.67 8.91
CA ASP A 74 9.26 5.46 9.46
C ASP A 74 9.52 3.98 9.74
N LEU A 75 8.53 3.26 10.31
CA LEU A 75 8.61 1.82 10.55
C LEU A 75 8.88 1.04 9.26
N VAL A 76 8.21 1.41 8.16
CA VAL A 76 8.33 0.72 6.87
C VAL A 76 9.65 1.04 6.16
N VAL A 77 10.17 2.26 6.32
CA VAL A 77 11.48 2.67 5.79
C VAL A 77 12.63 2.01 6.54
N ASP A 78 12.53 1.93 7.87
CA ASP A 78 13.54 1.28 8.73
C ASP A 78 13.53 -0.24 8.60
N THR A 79 12.47 -0.80 8.01
CA THR A 79 12.35 -2.23 7.77
C THR A 79 13.31 -2.70 6.66
N PRO A 80 14.14 -3.73 6.90
CA PRO A 80 15.08 -4.26 5.91
C PRO A 80 14.40 -4.58 4.57
N PRO A 81 15.01 -4.24 3.43
CA PRO A 81 14.37 -4.38 2.12
C PRO A 81 14.01 -5.83 1.77
N ALA A 82 14.71 -6.82 2.32
CA ALA A 82 14.42 -8.25 2.14
C ALA A 82 13.18 -8.73 2.93
N ARG A 83 12.69 -7.96 3.90
CA ARG A 83 11.51 -8.33 4.70
C ARG A 83 10.23 -8.02 3.91
N ILE A 84 9.30 -8.96 3.86
CA ILE A 84 7.97 -8.74 3.26
C ILE A 84 7.12 -7.88 4.21
N VAL A 85 6.29 -6.98 3.68
CA VAL A 85 5.29 -6.24 4.46
C VAL A 85 3.94 -6.90 4.24
N GLU A 86 3.31 -7.35 5.32
CA GLU A 86 1.98 -7.97 5.30
C GLU A 86 0.98 -7.08 6.01
N ILE A 87 -0.15 -6.84 5.37
CA ILE A 87 -1.29 -6.11 5.95
C ILE A 87 -2.37 -7.14 6.25
N HIS A 88 -2.56 -7.40 7.54
CA HIS A 88 -3.63 -8.25 8.05
C HIS A 88 -4.83 -7.34 8.33
N ALA A 89 -5.96 -7.63 7.73
CA ALA A 89 -7.16 -6.79 7.88
C ALA A 89 -8.33 -7.63 8.35
N ASP A 90 -9.09 -7.09 9.29
CA ASP A 90 -10.43 -7.62 9.57
C ASP A 90 -11.27 -7.53 8.29
N GLU A 91 -12.10 -8.52 7.98
CA GLU A 91 -13.03 -8.45 6.84
C GLU A 91 -13.95 -7.20 6.93
N SER A 92 -14.28 -6.79 8.15
CA SER A 92 -15.08 -5.60 8.41
C SER A 92 -14.30 -4.27 8.32
N ALA A 93 -12.99 -4.31 8.03
CA ALA A 93 -12.17 -3.12 7.87
C ALA A 93 -12.61 -2.30 6.65
N PRO A 94 -13.00 -1.02 6.84
CA PRO A 94 -13.30 -0.14 5.72
C PRO A 94 -12.12 -0.06 4.75
N ALA A 95 -12.40 -0.28 3.46
CA ALA A 95 -11.40 -0.24 2.40
C ALA A 95 -10.58 1.06 2.37
N ILE A 96 -11.14 2.17 2.86
CA ILE A 96 -10.44 3.45 2.97
C ILE A 96 -9.19 3.35 3.84
N TYR A 97 -9.23 2.60 4.95
CA TYR A 97 -8.07 2.43 5.83
C TYR A 97 -7.00 1.57 5.18
N LEU A 98 -7.40 0.52 4.44
CA LEU A 98 -6.48 -0.34 3.70
C LEU A 98 -5.77 0.43 2.59
N LEU A 99 -6.51 1.26 1.85
CA LEU A 99 -5.95 2.13 0.81
C LEU A 99 -5.00 3.18 1.39
N GLU A 100 -5.32 3.75 2.56
CA GLU A 100 -4.44 4.70 3.25
C GLU A 100 -3.13 4.05 3.69
N VAL A 101 -3.21 2.88 4.32
CA VAL A 101 -2.03 2.09 4.71
C VAL A 101 -1.19 1.72 3.49
N ASN A 102 -1.82 1.23 2.42
CA ASN A 102 -1.13 0.90 1.16
C ASN A 102 -0.36 2.10 0.60
N ARG A 103 -1.01 3.27 0.59
CA ARG A 103 -0.42 4.51 0.08
C ARG A 103 0.83 4.90 0.87
N ILE A 104 0.81 4.74 2.19
CA ILE A 104 1.97 5.06 3.05
C ILE A 104 3.12 4.08 2.76
N ILE A 105 2.83 2.79 2.62
CA ILE A 105 3.83 1.76 2.31
C ILE A 105 4.44 1.98 0.92
N GLN A 106 3.62 2.28 -0.09
CA GLN A 106 4.11 2.62 -1.43
C GLN A 106 4.95 3.90 -1.43
N LYS A 107 4.57 4.92 -0.64
CA LYS A 107 5.38 6.14 -0.49
C LYS A 107 6.75 5.84 0.14
N ALA A 108 6.85 4.81 0.99
CA ALA A 108 8.11 4.31 1.53
C ALA A 108 8.91 3.48 0.52
N GLY A 109 8.43 3.32 -0.72
CA GLY A 109 9.09 2.54 -1.78
C GLY A 109 8.94 1.03 -1.60
N ARG A 110 7.87 0.59 -0.93
CA ARG A 110 7.63 -0.81 -0.57
C ARG A 110 6.30 -1.27 -1.14
N ASN A 111 6.17 -2.58 -1.37
CA ASN A 111 4.92 -3.24 -1.71
C ASN A 111 4.41 -4.02 -0.50
N ALA A 112 3.10 -4.16 -0.39
CA ALA A 112 2.45 -4.92 0.67
C ALA A 112 1.63 -6.08 0.12
N VAL A 113 1.61 -7.18 0.87
CA VAL A 113 0.68 -8.31 0.65
C VAL A 113 -0.52 -8.12 1.57
N PHE A 114 -1.72 -8.15 1.02
CA PHE A 114 -2.96 -8.03 1.79
C PHE A 114 -3.49 -9.41 2.14
N LEU A 115 -3.71 -9.65 3.44
CA LEU A 115 -4.28 -10.86 3.99
C LEU A 115 -5.55 -10.48 4.75
N ILE A 116 -6.71 -10.73 4.12
CA ILE A 116 -8.01 -10.46 4.73
C ILE A 116 -8.39 -11.67 5.57
N GLN A 117 -8.56 -11.46 6.87
CA GLN A 117 -9.01 -12.50 7.80
C GLN A 117 -10.54 -12.49 7.80
N ALA A 118 -11.14 -13.55 7.25
CA ALA A 118 -12.57 -13.80 7.37
C ALA A 118 -12.88 -14.19 8.82
N GLU A 119 -13.96 -13.65 9.40
CA GLU A 119 -14.44 -14.18 10.68
C GLU A 119 -14.94 -15.61 10.44
N ASP A 120 -14.37 -16.59 11.16
CA ASP A 120 -14.94 -17.94 11.25
C ASP A 120 -16.37 -17.81 11.80
N GLY A 121 -17.36 -18.05 10.93
CA GLY A 121 -18.79 -18.10 11.25
C GLY A 121 -19.25 -19.43 11.84
#